data_AF-A0A3N4SXY9-F1
#
_entry.id   AF-A0A3N4SXY9-F1
#
_cell.length_a   1.000
_cell.length_b   1.000
_cell.length_c   1.000
_cell.angle_alpha   90.00
_cell.angle_beta   90.00
_cell.angle_gamma   90.00
#
_symmetry.space_group_name_H-M   'P 1'
#
loop_
_entity.id
_entity.type
_entity.pdbx_description
1 polymer ?
#
loop_
_entity_poly.entity_id
_entity_poly.type
_entity_poly.pdbx_seq_one_letter_code
_entity_poly.pdbx_strand_id
1 'polypeptide(L)'
;MDVMLAPTEDSVHEIVWSERLLAEWERVIVREGRRSAESAAAVGRAVRRFFADCEITAASYGHLVDEMPGDDPDDRHHAAAAVAAGAAALVTWNLADFPAGDLAERGVRVNDPDSYVCGLYGDVPDEVADTVVRLAGEKRNPPVAIADAIARLAKAGLPGFAGLLARHLGH
;
A
#
# COMPACT_ATOMS: atom_id res chain seq x y z
N MET A 1 -9.74 6.22 6.47
CA MET A 1 -8.80 6.06 5.34
C MET A 1 -8.10 4.71 5.43
N ASP A 2 -7.37 4.28 4.38
CA ASP A 2 -6.58 3.04 4.37
C ASP A 2 -5.27 3.20 5.18
N VAL A 3 -4.77 2.16 5.83
CA VAL A 3 -3.55 2.22 6.66
C VAL A 3 -2.27 2.41 5.85
N MET A 4 -2.31 2.15 4.54
CA MET A 4 -1.19 2.41 3.63
C MET A 4 -1.26 3.79 2.97
N LEU A 5 -2.43 4.45 2.96
CA LEU A 5 -2.58 5.79 2.37
C LEU A 5 -2.54 6.90 3.43
N ALA A 6 -3.02 6.60 4.63
CA ALA A 6 -3.08 7.57 5.72
C ALA A 6 -1.71 8.06 6.21
N PRO A 7 -0.65 7.23 6.29
CA PRO A 7 0.65 7.72 6.72
C PRO A 7 1.29 8.69 5.70
N THR A 8 0.82 8.70 4.44
CA THR A 8 1.24 9.70 3.45
C THR A 8 0.80 11.11 3.84
N GLU A 9 -0.38 11.27 4.45
CA GLU A 9 -0.84 12.57 4.96
C GLU A 9 0.04 13.09 6.11
N ASP A 10 0.60 12.16 6.88
CA ASP A 10 1.49 12.43 8.01
C ASP A 10 2.98 12.45 7.58
N SER A 11 3.27 12.47 6.27
CA SER A 11 4.63 12.46 5.68
C SER A 11 5.53 11.30 6.13
N VAL A 12 4.92 10.20 6.58
CA VAL A 12 5.62 8.99 7.03
C VAL A 12 6.21 8.21 5.85
N HIS A 13 5.54 8.22 4.71
CA HIS A 13 6.08 7.73 3.45
C HIS A 13 5.42 8.41 2.26
N GLU A 14 6.07 8.34 1.10
CA GLU A 14 5.50 8.75 -0.18
C GLU A 14 5.01 7.54 -0.96
N ILE A 15 3.96 7.73 -1.75
CA ILE A 15 3.44 6.70 -2.66
C ILE A 15 3.69 7.12 -4.10
N VAL A 16 3.71 6.11 -4.97
CA VAL A 16 3.60 6.29 -6.42
C VAL A 16 2.50 5.37 -6.91
N TRP A 17 1.71 5.83 -7.86
CA TRP A 17 0.67 5.02 -8.50
C TRP A 17 0.67 5.24 -10.01
N SER A 18 0.13 4.27 -10.74
CA SER A 18 -0.12 4.42 -12.18
C SER A 18 -1.60 4.16 -12.48
N GLU A 19 -2.11 4.72 -13.57
CA GLU A 19 -3.49 4.46 -14.00
C GLU A 19 -3.77 2.96 -14.19
N ARG A 20 -2.76 2.19 -14.63
CA ARG A 20 -2.89 0.74 -14.77
C ARG A 20 -3.07 0.04 -13.41
N LEU A 21 -2.25 0.37 -12.42
CA LEU A 21 -2.37 -0.17 -11.06
C LEU A 21 -3.74 0.15 -10.46
N LEU A 22 -4.21 1.40 -10.61
CA LEU A 22 -5.47 1.82 -10.05
C LEU A 22 -6.66 1.16 -10.74
N ALA A 23 -6.64 1.04 -12.07
CA ALA A 23 -7.66 0.34 -12.85
C ALA A 23 -7.73 -1.17 -12.51
N GLU A 24 -6.56 -1.80 -12.33
CA GLU A 24 -6.46 -3.18 -11.87
C GLU A 24 -7.07 -3.35 -10.48
N TRP A 25 -6.69 -2.49 -9.54
CA TRP A 25 -7.24 -2.50 -8.18
C TRP A 25 -8.77 -2.36 -8.18
N GLU A 26 -9.31 -1.41 -8.96
CA GLU A 26 -10.76 -1.20 -9.09
C GLU A 26 -11.46 -2.48 -9.61
N ARG A 27 -10.88 -3.14 -10.62
CA ARG A 27 -11.40 -4.40 -11.19
C ARG A 27 -11.37 -5.53 -10.17
N VAL A 28 -10.23 -5.74 -9.52
CA VAL A 28 -10.02 -6.87 -8.60
C VAL A 28 -10.88 -6.72 -7.36
N ILE A 29 -10.94 -5.54 -6.74
CA ILE A 29 -11.68 -5.36 -5.48
C ILE A 29 -13.21 -5.56 -5.65
N VAL A 30 -13.72 -5.28 -6.86
CA VAL A 30 -15.11 -5.55 -7.24
C VAL A 30 -15.32 -7.04 -7.53
N ARG A 31 -14.41 -7.66 -8.29
CA ARG A 31 -14.46 -9.11 -8.59
C ARG A 31 -14.47 -9.96 -7.33
N GLU A 32 -13.65 -9.61 -6.34
CA GLU A 32 -13.57 -10.30 -5.05
C GLU A 32 -14.75 -9.98 -4.11
N GLY A 33 -15.73 -9.18 -4.54
CA GLY A 33 -16.91 -8.82 -3.74
C GLY A 33 -16.61 -7.96 -2.51
N ARG A 34 -15.41 -7.39 -2.42
CA ARG A 34 -14.97 -6.58 -1.26
C ARG A 34 -15.53 -5.15 -1.31
N ARG A 35 -15.86 -4.65 -2.50
CA ARG A 35 -16.54 -3.37 -2.73
C ARG A 35 -17.51 -3.45 -3.90
N SER A 36 -18.53 -2.58 -3.89
CA SER A 36 -19.33 -2.31 -5.08
C SER A 36 -18.52 -1.55 -6.12
N ALA A 37 -18.90 -1.65 -7.40
CA ALA A 37 -18.27 -0.88 -8.48
C ALA A 37 -18.30 0.64 -8.22
N GLU A 38 -19.42 1.15 -7.70
CA GLU A 38 -19.54 2.56 -7.33
C GLU A 38 -18.55 2.96 -6.22
N SER A 39 -18.41 2.12 -5.19
CA SER A 39 -17.47 2.36 -4.08
C SER A 39 -16.01 2.29 -4.53
N ALA A 40 -15.67 1.33 -5.41
CA ALA A 40 -14.33 1.22 -5.98
C ALA A 40 -13.99 2.46 -6.83
N ALA A 41 -14.88 2.84 -7.75
CA ALA A 41 -14.70 4.04 -8.58
C ALA A 41 -14.61 5.32 -7.75
N ALA A 42 -15.33 5.41 -6.62
CA ALA A 42 -15.22 6.55 -5.71
C ALA A 42 -13.83 6.66 -5.07
N VAL A 43 -13.22 5.54 -4.68
CA VAL A 43 -11.82 5.52 -4.21
C VAL A 43 -10.87 5.90 -5.34
N GLY A 44 -11.06 5.35 -6.53
CA GLY A 44 -10.24 5.69 -7.69
C GLY A 44 -10.27 7.18 -8.02
N ARG A 45 -11.43 7.83 -7.92
CA ARG A 45 -11.54 9.29 -8.06
C ARG A 45 -10.84 10.05 -6.93
N ALA A 46 -10.88 9.53 -5.71
CA ALA A 46 -10.18 10.14 -4.58
C ALA A 46 -8.66 10.06 -4.76
N VAL A 47 -8.12 8.90 -5.17
CA VAL A 47 -6.69 8.73 -5.44
C VAL A 47 -6.21 9.72 -6.50
N ARG A 48 -6.87 9.74 -7.66
CA ARG A 48 -6.56 10.67 -8.76
C ARG A 48 -6.61 12.14 -8.35
N ARG A 49 -7.53 12.50 -7.44
CA ARG A 49 -7.71 13.89 -7.00
C ARG A 49 -6.67 14.31 -5.97
N PHE A 50 -6.45 13.49 -4.94
CA PHE A 50 -5.67 13.87 -3.77
C PHE A 50 -4.20 13.49 -3.86
N PHE A 51 -3.85 12.58 -4.78
CA PHE A 51 -2.48 12.11 -5.02
C PHE A 51 -2.07 12.31 -6.47
N ALA A 52 -2.59 13.34 -7.15
CA ALA A 52 -2.30 13.60 -8.57
C ALA A 52 -0.79 13.72 -8.85
N ASP A 53 -0.05 14.35 -7.93
CA ASP A 53 1.40 14.55 -8.06
C ASP A 53 2.22 13.26 -7.85
N CYS A 54 1.57 12.18 -7.40
CA CYS A 54 2.18 10.86 -7.20
C CYS A 54 2.00 9.93 -8.43
N GLU A 55 1.36 10.40 -9.51
CA GLU A 55 1.13 9.59 -10.70
C GLU A 55 2.43 9.40 -11.51
N ILE A 56 2.76 8.15 -11.84
CA ILE A 56 3.71 7.83 -12.90
C ILE A 56 2.98 7.39 -14.17
N THR A 57 3.22 8.12 -15.26
CA THR A 57 2.57 7.87 -16.55
C THR A 57 3.18 6.65 -17.26
N ALA A 58 2.38 5.97 -18.08
CA ALA A 58 2.84 4.85 -18.90
C ALA A 58 4.00 5.21 -19.85
N ALA A 59 4.06 6.47 -20.32
CA ALA A 59 5.17 6.93 -21.16
C ALA A 59 6.51 6.93 -20.41
N SER A 60 6.49 7.11 -19.09
CA SER A 60 7.70 7.15 -18.25
C SER A 60 8.32 5.77 -18.02
N TYR A 61 7.53 4.69 -18.04
CA TYR A 61 8.02 3.34 -17.72
C TYR A 61 7.82 2.29 -18.81
N GLY A 62 7.03 2.57 -19.86
CA GLY A 62 6.66 1.59 -20.87
C GLY A 62 7.85 0.91 -21.56
N HIS A 63 8.96 1.64 -21.72
CA HIS A 63 10.19 1.13 -22.31
C HIS A 63 10.94 0.10 -21.44
N LEU A 64 10.60 0.00 -20.15
CA LEU A 64 11.21 -0.95 -19.21
C LEU A 64 10.41 -2.26 -19.07
N VAL A 65 9.15 -2.29 -19.53
CA VAL A 65 8.20 -3.39 -19.23
C VAL A 65 8.74 -4.74 -19.70
N ASP A 66 9.29 -4.80 -20.92
CA ASP A 66 9.81 -6.05 -21.49
C ASP A 66 11.11 -6.53 -20.82
N GLU A 67 11.79 -5.66 -20.08
CA GLU A 67 13.01 -5.97 -19.34
C GLU A 67 12.74 -6.37 -17.88
N MET A 68 11.50 -6.22 -17.40
CA MET A 68 11.17 -6.54 -16.02
C MET A 68 11.14 -8.04 -15.76
N PRO A 69 11.67 -8.49 -14.62
CA PRO A 69 11.65 -9.89 -14.23
C PRO A 69 10.23 -10.35 -13.90
N GLY A 70 10.03 -11.65 -13.78
CA GLY A 70 8.75 -12.27 -13.44
C GLY A 70 8.03 -12.89 -14.64
N ASP A 71 7.21 -13.90 -14.35
CA ASP A 71 6.53 -14.70 -15.36
C ASP A 71 5.19 -14.09 -15.81
N ASP A 72 4.54 -13.27 -14.96
CA ASP A 72 3.30 -12.59 -15.29
C ASP A 72 3.56 -11.28 -16.07
N PRO A 73 3.16 -11.19 -17.34
CA PRO A 73 3.31 -9.96 -18.13
C PRO A 73 2.54 -8.76 -17.58
N ASP A 74 1.45 -8.99 -16.86
CA ASP A 74 0.66 -7.90 -16.28
C ASP A 74 1.44 -7.23 -15.12
N ASP A 75 2.15 -8.02 -14.29
CA ASP A 75 2.93 -7.51 -13.16
C ASP A 75 4.21 -6.77 -13.54
N ARG A 76 4.77 -7.08 -14.71
CA ARG A 76 5.93 -6.35 -15.26
C ARG A 76 5.66 -4.85 -15.39
N HIS A 77 4.41 -4.45 -15.61
CA HIS A 77 4.06 -3.02 -15.65
C HIS A 77 4.19 -2.35 -14.28
N HIS A 78 3.83 -3.05 -13.20
CA HIS A 78 3.97 -2.54 -11.83
C HIS A 78 5.44 -2.45 -11.41
N ALA A 79 6.23 -3.47 -11.75
CA ALA A 79 7.68 -3.46 -11.55
C ALA A 79 8.36 -2.32 -12.33
N ALA A 80 8.02 -2.14 -13.61
CA ALA A 80 8.57 -1.09 -14.45
C ALA A 80 8.22 0.30 -13.91
N ALA A 81 6.98 0.51 -13.48
CA ALA A 81 6.54 1.75 -12.86
C ALA A 81 7.31 2.04 -11.57
N ALA A 82 7.52 1.04 -10.70
CA ALA A 82 8.28 1.20 -9.47
C ALA A 82 9.75 1.57 -9.75
N VAL A 83 10.39 0.90 -10.71
CA VAL A 83 11.78 1.18 -11.11
C VAL A 83 11.91 2.58 -11.71
N ALA A 84 11.05 2.93 -12.68
CA ALA A 84 11.08 4.24 -13.33
C ALA A 84 10.80 5.41 -12.36
N ALA A 85 9.98 5.16 -11.34
CA ALA A 85 9.68 6.13 -10.29
C ALA A 85 10.80 6.27 -9.26
N GLY A 86 11.79 5.38 -9.24
CA GLY A 86 12.79 5.32 -8.18
C GLY A 86 12.18 4.92 -6.83
N ALA A 87 11.10 4.14 -6.84
CA ALA A 87 10.42 3.73 -5.61
C ALA A 87 11.34 2.83 -4.77
N ALA A 88 11.55 3.19 -3.50
CA ALA A 88 12.41 2.41 -2.60
C ALA A 88 11.86 1.00 -2.31
N ALA A 89 10.55 0.81 -2.45
CA ALA A 89 9.90 -0.47 -2.27
C ALA A 89 8.66 -0.65 -3.15
N LEU A 90 8.43 -1.88 -3.60
CA LEU A 90 7.17 -2.38 -4.12
C LEU A 90 6.52 -3.24 -3.02
N VAL A 91 5.32 -2.86 -2.59
CA VAL A 91 4.63 -3.52 -1.49
C VAL A 91 3.50 -4.41 -2.04
N THR A 92 3.58 -5.72 -1.81
CA THR A 92 2.64 -6.70 -2.40
C THR A 92 2.42 -7.91 -1.50
N TRP A 93 1.20 -8.45 -1.50
CA TRP A 93 0.92 -9.75 -0.89
C TRP A 93 1.45 -10.92 -1.72
N ASN A 94 1.61 -10.75 -3.04
CA ASN A 94 2.05 -11.82 -3.91
C ASN A 94 3.54 -11.69 -4.24
N LEU A 95 4.38 -12.00 -3.26
CA LEU A 95 5.85 -11.92 -3.42
C LEU A 95 6.39 -12.82 -4.53
N ALA A 96 5.67 -13.90 -4.88
CA ALA A 96 6.12 -14.85 -5.90
C ALA A 96 6.18 -14.25 -7.31
N ASP A 97 5.32 -13.28 -7.60
CA ASP A 97 5.25 -12.64 -8.93
C ASP A 97 6.33 -11.57 -9.14
N PHE A 98 7.01 -11.17 -8.05
CA PHE A 98 8.00 -10.10 -8.04
C PHE A 98 9.36 -10.64 -7.53
N PRO A 99 10.23 -11.14 -8.43
CA PRO A 99 11.54 -11.66 -8.06
C PRO A 99 12.40 -10.62 -7.32
N ALA A 100 12.48 -10.76 -6.00
CA ALA A 100 13.02 -9.73 -5.12
C ALA A 100 14.50 -9.41 -5.38
N GLY A 101 15.31 -10.42 -5.76
CA GLY A 101 16.72 -10.22 -6.09
C GLY A 101 16.90 -9.32 -7.31
N ASP A 102 16.23 -9.68 -8.41
CA ASP A 102 16.30 -8.95 -9.68
C ASP A 102 15.78 -7.51 -9.56
N LEU A 103 14.73 -7.30 -8.76
CA LEU A 103 14.20 -5.95 -8.49
C LEU A 103 15.09 -5.15 -7.54
N ALA A 104 15.74 -5.80 -6.57
CA ALA A 104 16.69 -5.13 -5.67
C ALA A 104 17.93 -4.63 -6.42
N GLU A 105 18.43 -5.39 -7.41
CA GLU A 105 19.50 -4.94 -8.31
C GLU A 105 19.12 -3.68 -9.11
N ARG A 106 17.82 -3.46 -9.30
CA ARG A 106 17.24 -2.28 -9.94
C ARG A 106 16.82 -1.19 -8.94
N GLY A 107 17.18 -1.34 -7.66
CA GLY A 107 16.94 -0.36 -6.60
C GLY A 107 15.58 -0.46 -5.90
N VAL A 108 14.76 -1.48 -6.22
CA VAL A 108 13.40 -1.64 -5.66
C VAL A 108 13.35 -2.86 -4.74
N ARG A 109 13.09 -2.66 -3.45
CA ARG A 109 12.85 -3.78 -2.52
C ARG A 109 11.42 -4.30 -2.67
N VAL A 110 11.24 -5.62 -2.68
CA VAL A 110 9.90 -6.23 -2.64
C VAL A 110 9.59 -6.60 -1.20
N ASN A 111 8.53 -6.01 -0.64
CA ASN A 111 8.10 -6.26 0.75
C ASN A 111 6.65 -6.71 0.80
N ASP A 112 6.32 -7.60 1.74
CA ASP A 112 4.92 -7.79 2.11
C ASP A 112 4.43 -6.59 2.94
N PRO A 113 3.11 -6.31 2.96
CA PRO A 113 2.58 -5.17 3.69
C PRO A 113 2.88 -5.18 5.19
N ASP A 114 2.87 -6.33 5.87
CA ASP A 114 3.12 -6.41 7.32
C ASP A 114 4.56 -6.04 7.64
N SER A 115 5.52 -6.65 6.91
CA SER A 115 6.94 -6.33 7.05
C SER A 115 7.24 -4.86 6.74
N TYR A 116 6.59 -4.29 5.72
CA TYR A 116 6.78 -2.88 5.34
C TYR A 116 6.34 -1.94 6.46
N VAL A 117 5.12 -2.09 6.99
CA VAL A 117 4.63 -1.20 8.06
C VAL A 117 5.32 -1.45 9.40
N CYS A 118 5.81 -2.68 9.66
CA CYS A 118 6.69 -2.93 10.79
C CYS A 118 8.02 -2.18 10.67
N GLY A 119 8.57 -2.08 9.45
CA GLY A 119 9.75 -1.27 9.16
C GLY A 119 9.49 0.21 9.43
N LEU A 120 8.41 0.77 8.89
CA LEU A 120 8.01 2.16 9.15
C LEU A 120 7.84 2.43 10.66
N TYR A 121 7.20 1.52 11.39
CA TYR A 121 7.08 1.62 12.84
C TYR A 121 8.45 1.57 13.53
N GLY A 122 9.41 0.79 13.03
CA GLY A 122 10.76 0.75 13.58
C GLY A 122 11.51 2.08 13.45
N ASP A 123 11.22 2.84 12.39
CA ASP A 123 11.87 4.13 12.11
C ASP A 123 11.19 5.29 12.84
N VAL A 124 9.86 5.33 12.84
CA VAL A 124 9.03 6.43 13.39
C VAL A 124 7.82 5.86 14.17
N PRO A 125 8.04 5.23 15.33
CA PRO A 125 7.02 4.46 16.04
C PRO A 125 5.86 5.32 16.55
N ASP A 126 6.15 6.52 17.04
CA ASP A 126 5.14 7.41 17.64
C ASP A 126 4.22 7.95 16.54
N GLU A 127 4.79 8.44 15.43
CA GLU A 127 4.04 8.95 14.28
C GLU A 127 3.12 7.88 13.67
N VAL A 128 3.64 6.67 13.48
CA VAL A 128 2.87 5.54 12.93
C VAL A 128 1.74 5.12 13.89
N ALA A 129 1.99 5.08 15.20
CA ALA A 129 0.97 4.76 16.19
C ALA A 129 -0.12 5.85 16.23
N ASP A 130 0.26 7.12 16.22
CA ASP A 130 -0.65 8.26 16.21
C ASP A 130 -1.53 8.28 14.96
N THR A 131 -0.99 7.97 13.78
CA THR A 131 -1.79 7.80 12.55
C THR A 131 -2.88 6.74 12.76
N VAL A 132 -2.55 5.58 13.33
CA VAL A 132 -3.54 4.51 13.56
C VAL A 132 -4.61 4.91 14.58
N VAL A 133 -4.20 5.57 15.68
CA VAL A 133 -5.14 6.09 16.69
C VAL A 133 -6.08 7.12 16.08
N ARG A 134 -5.55 8.07 15.29
CA ARG A 134 -6.34 9.06 14.56
C ARG A 134 -7.36 8.40 13.64
N LEU A 135 -6.93 7.44 12.82
CA LEU A 135 -7.81 6.70 11.90
C LEU A 135 -8.92 5.93 12.62
N ALA A 136 -8.63 5.34 13.77
CA ALA A 136 -9.63 4.68 14.60
C ALA A 136 -10.67 5.68 15.13
N GLY A 137 -10.21 6.87 15.57
CA GLY A 137 -11.07 7.95 16.08
C GLY A 137 -11.91 8.67 15.02
N GLU A 138 -11.46 8.72 13.77
CA GLU A 138 -12.23 9.29 12.65
C GLU A 138 -13.48 8.47 12.29
N LYS A 139 -13.48 7.17 12.60
CA LYS A 139 -14.67 6.32 12.43
C LYS A 139 -15.68 6.64 13.53
N ARG A 140 -16.51 7.64 13.28
CA ARG A 140 -17.52 8.12 14.24
C ARG A 140 -18.81 7.30 14.25
N ASN A 141 -19.03 6.41 13.28
CA ASN A 141 -20.27 5.65 13.15
C ASN A 141 -20.06 4.24 12.55
N PRO A 142 -19.94 3.19 13.38
CA PRO A 142 -19.77 3.22 14.84
C PRO A 142 -18.33 3.61 15.25
N PRO A 143 -18.14 4.21 16.45
CA PRO A 143 -16.82 4.35 17.09
C PRO A 143 -16.08 3.01 17.09
N VAL A 144 -14.82 3.01 16.66
CA VAL A 144 -13.97 1.83 16.71
C VAL A 144 -13.04 1.97 17.90
N ALA A 145 -13.17 1.08 18.88
CA ALA A 145 -12.20 1.00 19.96
C ALA A 145 -10.82 0.65 19.38
N ILE A 146 -9.76 1.23 19.92
CA ILE A 146 -8.40 1.01 19.40
C ILE A 146 -8.01 -0.48 19.43
N ALA A 147 -8.44 -1.24 20.45
CA ALA A 147 -8.27 -2.70 20.50
C ALA A 147 -8.94 -3.43 19.32
N ASP A 148 -10.13 -2.98 18.91
CA ASP A 148 -10.82 -3.54 17.74
C ASP A 148 -10.11 -3.16 16.43
N ALA A 149 -9.53 -1.95 16.37
CA ALA A 149 -8.73 -1.52 15.23
C ALA A 149 -7.48 -2.41 15.08
N ILE A 150 -6.75 -2.64 16.18
CA ILE A 150 -5.58 -3.54 16.22
C ILE A 150 -5.98 -4.97 15.79
N ALA A 151 -7.07 -5.51 16.34
CA ALA A 151 -7.56 -6.84 15.97
C ALA A 151 -7.96 -6.93 14.49
N ARG A 152 -8.50 -5.85 13.92
CA ARG A 152 -8.82 -5.77 12.48
C ARG A 152 -7.56 -5.72 11.61
N LEU A 153 -6.51 -5.01 12.03
CA LEU A 153 -5.21 -5.00 11.33
C LEU A 153 -4.62 -6.42 11.27
N ALA A 154 -4.61 -7.13 12.40
CA ALA A 154 -4.16 -8.52 12.44
C ALA A 154 -4.96 -9.42 11.47
N LYS A 155 -6.30 -9.28 11.46
CA LYS A 155 -7.18 -10.02 10.52
C LYS A 155 -7.00 -9.61 9.06
N ALA A 156 -6.53 -8.40 8.80
CA ALA A 156 -6.24 -7.90 7.46
C ALA A 156 -4.88 -8.37 6.92
N GLY A 157 -4.17 -9.22 7.66
CA GLY A 157 -2.87 -9.76 7.28
C GLY A 157 -1.68 -9.02 7.90
N LEU A 158 -1.89 -8.10 8.84
CA LEU A 158 -0.84 -7.31 9.50
C LEU A 158 -0.58 -7.72 10.96
N PRO A 159 -0.31 -9.02 11.27
CA PRO A 159 -0.21 -9.49 12.65
C PRO A 159 1.03 -8.96 13.38
N GLY A 160 2.17 -8.82 12.71
CA GLY A 160 3.39 -8.28 13.30
C GLY A 160 3.20 -6.83 13.73
N PHE A 161 2.63 -6.03 12.84
CA PHE A 161 2.33 -4.63 13.11
C PHE A 161 1.28 -4.45 14.19
N ALA A 162 0.21 -5.25 14.16
CA ALA A 162 -0.79 -5.25 15.22
C ALA A 162 -0.17 -5.55 16.60
N GLY A 163 0.77 -6.50 16.67
CA GLY A 163 1.49 -6.81 17.91
C GLY A 163 2.45 -5.70 18.38
N LEU A 164 3.02 -4.92 17.46
CA LEU A 164 3.80 -3.72 17.80
C LEU A 164 2.90 -2.64 18.41
N LEU A 165 1.78 -2.33 17.75
CA LEU A 165 0.80 -1.35 18.23
C LEU A 165 0.18 -1.72 19.57
N ALA A 166 -0.18 -3.00 19.77
CA ALA A 166 -0.74 -3.47 21.04
C ALA A 166 0.21 -3.18 22.21
N ARG A 167 1.50 -3.50 22.04
CA ARG A 167 2.52 -3.21 23.05
C ARG A 167 2.74 -1.72 23.27
N HIS A 168 2.77 -0.94 22.19
CA HIS A 168 2.95 0.51 22.25
C HIS A 168 1.82 1.19 23.04
N LEU A 169 0.58 0.78 22.78
CA LEU A 169 -0.64 1.42 23.30
C LEU A 169 -1.17 0.78 24.59
N GLY A 170 -0.53 -0.28 25.09
CA GLY A 170 -0.90 -0.95 26.35
C GLY A 170 -2.15 -1.83 26.27
N HIS A 171 -2.35 -2.53 25.14
CA HIS A 171 -3.45 -3.47 24.89
C HIS A 171 -3.04 -4.94 24.92
#